data_AF-A0A661HDM4-F1
#
_entry.id   AF-A0A661HDM4-F1
#
_cell.length_a   1.000
_cell.length_b   1.000
_cell.length_c   1.000
_cell.angle_alpha   90.00
_cell.angle_beta   90.00
_cell.angle_gamma   90.00
#
_symmetry.space_group_name_H-M   'P 1'
#
loop_
_entity.id
_entity.type
_entity.pdbx_description
1 polymer ?
#
loop_
_entity_poly.entity_id
_entity_poly.type
_entity_poly.pdbx_seq_one_letter_code
_entity_poly.pdbx_strand_id
1 'polypeptide(L)'
;MDVSEKVDVQPTVLYLIHDASLDPVVLAQNIPQNPFIAVPWSERDTPPVGARVLLCLGDEQIRDIAHQALQRQWQVGLLPHEEARQAMVALGVKGEMAEVFNHYVGVEAIEADVLTCNDELVFSSVVLGRVLALRPNDINRQQTPWSLLVGALKGLGKMRLSPYKLTTGKERTIQLAALGMVALGHTHSTLAERAFSENLGITDGRLSVLALAPRSIISYLWFILRLLWPKKISLSQLPLSLGLIQSDRIFLEAPRGTEYLLDGKPVHATEIEFRVLEQRLRLLPGPALLPRQDGRKSSDRETVRLNHIPVDEAARSLTGRKLPLFTHAGEEDYRELFVTLRDNATASSTFQVLMVLSVLLALTGLYANSAPVIIGAMVLAPLMSPVVSLAMGLARTEPGMIQGSLRTLAIGVAWGLACGIVLAWIMPLEIPTAEMEARMSPTLLDLMVAVVSGIAGAYAHAKEDIAKGLAGVAIAVALVPPLSVAGIGLGWADWGMAGGALLLLITNLVGIALAGSATFLVLGFAPFKRARTGLGVTLLIMGVISAPLYIAFERMVEKDWILEQIKEQIPAGELELAGIPVSVHDIRVTLSEPHLVRVVLSSPQRLDKTHVDELKSLISERIERPVLLEAQLNIRR
;
A
#
# COMPACT_ATOMS: atom_id res chain seq x y z
N MET A 1 -4.45 -43.14 60.01
CA MET A 1 -3.84 -41.94 59.42
C MET A 1 -3.67 -42.25 57.94
N ASP A 2 -4.48 -41.77 57.01
CA ASP A 2 -5.47 -40.70 57.04
C ASP A 2 -6.72 -41.12 56.26
N VAL A 3 -7.86 -40.72 56.82
CA VAL A 3 -9.19 -40.89 56.23
C VAL A 3 -9.35 -39.77 55.21
N SER A 4 -9.60 -40.17 53.96
CA SER A 4 -10.00 -39.29 52.87
C SER A 4 -11.34 -38.63 53.24
N GLU A 5 -11.30 -37.37 53.64
CA GLU A 5 -12.47 -36.50 53.71
C GLU A 5 -12.98 -36.27 52.29
N LYS A 6 -14.01 -37.05 51.91
CA LYS A 6 -14.94 -36.65 50.86
C LYS A 6 -15.66 -35.40 51.35
N VAL A 7 -15.31 -34.24 50.81
CA VAL A 7 -16.09 -33.01 50.94
C VAL A 7 -17.47 -33.28 50.34
N ASP A 8 -18.47 -33.34 51.20
CA ASP A 8 -19.88 -33.51 50.88
C ASP A 8 -20.37 -32.23 50.18
N VAL A 9 -20.52 -32.26 48.85
CA VAL A 9 -21.02 -31.13 48.06
C VAL A 9 -22.53 -31.06 48.26
N GLN A 10 -22.99 -30.16 49.14
CA GLN A 10 -24.41 -29.83 49.24
C GLN A 10 -24.96 -29.44 47.86
N PRO A 11 -26.19 -29.86 47.48
CA PRO A 11 -26.78 -29.49 46.20
C PRO A 11 -26.89 -27.97 46.14
N THR A 12 -26.17 -27.35 45.20
CA THR A 12 -26.17 -25.90 45.03
C THR A 12 -27.55 -25.46 44.56
N VAL A 13 -28.33 -24.85 45.44
CA VAL A 13 -29.67 -24.33 45.11
C VAL A 13 -29.56 -23.28 44.02
N LEU A 14 -30.28 -23.48 42.92
CA LEU A 14 -30.25 -22.61 41.75
C LEU A 14 -31.42 -21.64 41.80
N TYR A 15 -31.13 -20.34 41.65
CA TYR A 15 -32.13 -19.28 41.60
C TYR A 15 -32.34 -18.84 40.16
N LEU A 16 -33.58 -18.73 39.72
CA LEU A 16 -33.93 -18.26 38.38
C LEU A 16 -34.63 -16.91 38.49
N ILE A 17 -33.94 -15.84 38.11
CA ILE A 17 -34.55 -14.52 38.00
C ILE A 17 -35.14 -14.38 36.61
N HIS A 18 -36.43 -14.07 36.53
CA HIS A 18 -37.14 -13.97 35.28
C HIS A 18 -38.05 -12.73 35.22
N ASP A 19 -38.31 -12.26 34.01
CA ASP A 19 -39.32 -11.25 33.75
C ASP A 19 -40.71 -11.88 33.52
N ALA A 20 -41.69 -11.06 33.12
CA ALA A 20 -43.05 -11.52 32.87
C ALA A 20 -43.20 -12.38 31.61
N SER A 21 -42.16 -12.49 30.77
CA SER A 21 -42.21 -13.28 29.53
C SER A 21 -42.09 -14.79 29.78
N LEU A 22 -41.52 -15.18 30.91
CA LEU A 22 -41.30 -16.57 31.28
C LEU A 22 -42.34 -17.06 32.28
N ASP A 23 -43.03 -18.16 31.95
CA ASP A 23 -43.83 -18.91 32.91
C ASP A 23 -42.96 -19.99 33.60
N PRO A 24 -42.63 -19.84 34.90
CA PRO A 24 -41.78 -20.78 35.60
C PRO A 24 -42.41 -22.18 35.76
N VAL A 25 -43.75 -22.28 35.70
CA VAL A 25 -44.45 -23.57 35.80
C VAL A 25 -44.22 -24.40 34.54
N VAL A 26 -44.25 -23.77 33.37
CA VAL A 26 -43.96 -24.42 32.08
C VAL A 26 -42.50 -24.86 32.00
N LEU A 27 -41.58 -24.04 32.51
CA LEU A 27 -40.16 -24.41 32.55
C LEU A 27 -39.91 -25.60 33.49
N ALA A 28 -40.55 -25.63 34.66
CA ALA A 28 -40.43 -26.73 35.62
C ALA A 28 -40.95 -28.07 35.05
N GLN A 29 -41.98 -28.04 34.19
CA GLN A 29 -42.47 -29.24 33.49
C GLN A 29 -41.45 -29.79 32.47
N ASN A 30 -40.68 -28.91 31.83
CA ASN A 30 -39.68 -29.28 30.84
C ASN A 30 -38.32 -29.68 31.46
N ILE A 31 -38.08 -29.37 32.73
CA ILE A 31 -36.83 -29.65 33.45
C ILE A 31 -37.12 -30.29 34.82
N PRO A 32 -37.75 -31.48 34.88
CA PRO A 32 -38.23 -32.05 36.14
C PRO A 32 -37.13 -32.57 37.07
N GLN A 33 -35.89 -32.70 36.59
CA GLN A 33 -34.80 -33.33 37.35
C GLN A 33 -33.95 -32.36 38.18
N ASN A 34 -34.11 -31.03 38.03
CA ASN A 34 -33.28 -30.03 38.67
C ASN A 34 -34.13 -28.97 39.40
N PRO A 35 -34.31 -29.05 40.73
CA PRO A 35 -35.12 -28.08 41.47
C PRO A 35 -34.46 -26.70 41.47
N PHE A 36 -35.25 -25.66 41.15
CA PHE A 36 -34.82 -24.26 41.18
C PHE A 36 -35.84 -23.40 41.91
N ILE A 37 -35.39 -22.25 42.44
CA ILE A 37 -36.26 -21.23 43.04
C ILE A 37 -36.51 -20.16 41.99
N ALA A 38 -37.75 -20.06 41.51
CA ALA A 38 -38.16 -18.99 40.61
C ALA A 38 -38.34 -17.69 41.39
N VAL A 39 -37.68 -16.63 40.92
CA VAL A 39 -37.71 -15.29 41.53
C VAL A 39 -38.20 -14.31 40.48
N PRO A 40 -39.37 -13.67 40.68
CA PRO A 40 -39.83 -12.63 39.77
C PRO A 40 -38.92 -11.40 39.85
N TRP A 41 -38.81 -10.63 38.76
CA TRP A 41 -37.98 -9.41 38.69
C TRP A 41 -38.22 -8.39 39.82
N SER A 42 -39.44 -8.32 40.37
CA SER A 42 -39.79 -7.47 41.51
C SER A 42 -39.09 -7.88 42.81
N GLU A 43 -38.72 -9.15 42.93
CA GLU A 43 -38.07 -9.76 44.10
C GLU A 43 -36.61 -10.14 43.80
N ARG A 44 -35.99 -9.50 42.81
CA ARG A 44 -34.61 -9.76 42.37
C ARG A 44 -33.55 -9.67 43.48
N ASP A 45 -33.85 -9.02 44.60
CA ASP A 45 -33.00 -8.90 45.78
C ASP A 45 -33.03 -10.11 46.73
N THR A 46 -33.84 -11.13 46.45
CA THR A 46 -33.99 -12.31 47.32
C THR A 46 -32.81 -13.29 47.33
N PRO A 47 -32.01 -13.50 46.25
CA PRO A 47 -30.96 -14.51 46.28
C PRO A 47 -29.83 -14.16 47.27
N PRO A 48 -29.34 -15.15 48.05
CA PRO A 48 -28.29 -14.92 49.04
C PRO A 48 -26.93 -14.60 48.41
N VAL A 49 -25.97 -14.14 49.22
CA VAL A 49 -24.60 -13.87 48.78
C VAL A 49 -23.95 -15.18 48.30
N GLY A 50 -23.26 -15.14 47.15
CA GLY A 50 -22.62 -16.33 46.56
C GLY A 50 -23.58 -17.30 45.87
N ALA A 51 -24.87 -16.97 45.76
CA ALA A 51 -25.86 -17.83 45.11
C ALA A 51 -25.55 -18.08 43.63
N ARG A 52 -26.01 -19.22 43.14
CA ARG A 52 -26.01 -19.55 41.71
C ARG A 52 -27.30 -19.04 41.08
N VAL A 53 -27.18 -18.05 40.21
CA VAL A 53 -28.30 -17.27 39.66
C VAL A 53 -28.31 -17.41 38.14
N LEU A 54 -29.41 -17.91 37.59
CA LEU A 54 -29.70 -17.85 36.17
C LEU A 54 -30.61 -16.67 35.87
N LEU A 55 -30.28 -15.89 34.85
CA LEU A 55 -31.06 -14.74 34.41
C LEU A 55 -31.77 -15.07 33.11
N CYS A 56 -33.08 -14.94 33.10
CA CYS A 56 -33.92 -14.93 31.89
C CYS A 56 -34.56 -13.54 31.77
N LEU A 57 -33.76 -12.57 31.31
CA LEU A 57 -34.06 -11.14 31.36
C LEU A 57 -33.57 -10.46 30.08
N GLY A 58 -34.12 -9.30 29.73
CA GLY A 58 -33.62 -8.47 28.63
C GLY A 58 -32.26 -7.80 28.92
N ASP A 59 -31.55 -7.35 27.88
CA ASP A 59 -30.21 -6.73 28.01
C ASP A 59 -30.17 -5.57 29.04
N GLU A 60 -31.24 -4.78 29.15
CA GLU A 60 -31.32 -3.66 30.13
C GLU A 60 -31.44 -4.14 31.58
N GLN A 61 -32.32 -5.10 31.83
CA GLN A 61 -32.49 -5.69 33.16
C GLN A 61 -31.23 -6.43 33.62
N ILE A 62 -30.52 -7.08 32.69
CA ILE A 62 -29.22 -7.69 32.99
C ILE A 62 -28.21 -6.61 33.40
N ARG A 63 -28.21 -5.44 32.75
CA ARG A 63 -27.33 -4.31 33.13
C ARG A 63 -27.67 -3.77 34.51
N ASP A 64 -28.96 -3.62 34.83
CA ASP A 64 -29.43 -3.14 36.14
C ASP A 64 -29.02 -4.07 37.28
N ILE A 65 -29.13 -5.39 37.09
CA ILE A 65 -28.82 -6.37 38.13
C ILE A 65 -27.32 -6.68 38.23
N ALA A 66 -26.53 -6.34 37.22
CA ALA A 66 -25.09 -6.61 37.18
C ALA A 66 -24.34 -6.05 38.40
N HIS A 67 -24.69 -4.83 38.83
CA HIS A 67 -24.07 -4.22 40.00
C HIS A 67 -24.35 -5.02 41.28
N GLN A 68 -25.58 -5.52 41.43
CA GLN A 68 -25.97 -6.36 42.57
C GLN A 68 -25.27 -7.72 42.52
N ALA A 69 -25.20 -8.34 41.35
CA ALA A 69 -24.49 -9.59 41.16
C ALA A 69 -23.00 -9.48 41.54
N LEU A 70 -22.37 -8.36 41.19
CA LEU A 70 -20.99 -8.04 41.56
C LEU A 70 -20.83 -7.87 43.08
N GLN A 71 -21.70 -7.07 43.71
CA GLN A 71 -21.65 -6.82 45.16
C GLN A 71 -21.89 -8.09 45.97
N ARG A 72 -22.86 -8.92 45.56
CA ARG A 72 -23.25 -10.15 46.25
C ARG A 72 -22.46 -11.38 45.79
N GLN A 73 -21.49 -11.22 44.89
CA GLN A 73 -20.62 -12.29 44.39
C GLN A 73 -21.39 -13.50 43.84
N TRP A 74 -22.49 -13.24 43.13
CA TRP A 74 -23.31 -14.29 42.53
C TRP A 74 -22.57 -15.02 41.41
N GLN A 75 -22.84 -16.31 41.25
CA GLN A 75 -22.45 -17.08 40.07
C GLN A 75 -23.56 -16.92 39.02
N VAL A 76 -23.32 -16.10 38.00
CA VAL A 76 -24.35 -15.66 37.05
C VAL A 76 -24.27 -16.44 35.74
N GLY A 77 -25.37 -17.06 35.33
CA GLY A 77 -25.56 -17.63 33.99
C GLY A 77 -26.74 -16.97 33.27
N LEU A 78 -26.74 -17.01 31.94
CA LEU A 78 -27.79 -16.41 31.12
C LEU A 78 -28.57 -17.48 30.36
N LEU A 79 -29.89 -17.44 30.51
CA LEU A 79 -30.79 -18.27 29.72
C LEU A 79 -31.22 -17.57 28.43
N PRO A 80 -31.56 -18.33 27.37
CA PRO A 80 -32.06 -17.76 26.12
C PRO A 80 -33.26 -16.83 26.32
N HIS A 81 -33.16 -15.59 25.82
CA HIS A 81 -34.21 -14.58 25.91
C HIS A 81 -34.21 -13.67 24.67
N GLU A 82 -35.40 -13.31 24.15
CA GLU A 82 -35.53 -12.60 22.86
C GLU A 82 -34.90 -11.21 22.87
N GLU A 83 -34.94 -10.54 24.02
CA GLU A 83 -34.39 -9.19 24.24
C GLU A 83 -32.96 -9.18 24.81
N ALA A 84 -32.33 -10.35 25.01
CA ALA A 84 -30.99 -10.49 25.60
C ALA A 84 -29.89 -10.75 24.57
N ARG A 85 -30.02 -10.19 23.35
CA ARG A 85 -29.19 -10.59 22.21
C ARG A 85 -27.71 -10.29 22.43
N GLN A 86 -27.38 -9.14 23.03
CA GLN A 86 -25.98 -8.76 23.24
C GLN A 86 -25.36 -9.60 24.36
N ALA A 87 -26.08 -9.77 25.47
CA ALA A 87 -25.62 -10.53 26.61
C ALA A 87 -25.46 -12.03 26.29
N MET A 88 -26.37 -12.61 25.50
CA MET A 88 -26.28 -14.00 25.03
C MET A 88 -25.05 -14.23 24.13
N VAL A 89 -24.79 -13.33 23.17
CA VAL A 89 -23.61 -13.42 22.30
C VAL A 89 -22.33 -13.27 23.12
N ALA A 90 -22.32 -12.33 24.05
CA ALA A 90 -21.19 -12.05 24.93
C ALA A 90 -20.77 -13.26 25.77
N LEU A 91 -21.75 -14.00 26.31
CA LEU A 91 -21.53 -15.16 27.19
C LEU A 91 -21.64 -16.52 26.49
N GLY A 92 -21.75 -16.55 25.16
CA GLY A 92 -21.78 -17.78 24.39
C GLY A 92 -23.02 -18.65 24.63
N VAL A 93 -24.17 -18.02 24.89
CA VAL A 93 -25.45 -18.71 25.05
C VAL A 93 -26.00 -19.08 23.68
N LYS A 94 -26.05 -20.38 23.40
CA LYS A 94 -26.61 -20.93 22.16
C LYS A 94 -27.23 -22.29 22.44
N GLY A 95 -28.47 -22.49 22.02
CA GLY A 95 -29.21 -23.74 22.22
C GLY A 95 -30.63 -23.48 22.71
N GLU A 96 -31.39 -24.56 22.92
CA GLU A 96 -32.72 -24.46 23.52
C GLU A 96 -32.62 -24.21 25.04
N MET A 97 -33.66 -23.58 25.59
CA MET A 97 -33.73 -23.18 27.01
C MET A 97 -33.36 -24.33 27.97
N ALA A 98 -33.91 -25.52 27.76
CA ALA A 98 -33.68 -26.69 28.60
C ALA A 98 -32.25 -27.23 28.51
N GLU A 99 -31.64 -27.21 27.33
CA GLU A 99 -30.25 -27.64 27.12
C GLU A 99 -29.28 -26.71 27.84
N VAL A 100 -29.47 -25.39 27.67
CA VAL A 100 -28.64 -24.37 28.31
C VAL A 100 -28.79 -24.42 29.83
N PHE A 101 -30.01 -24.62 30.33
CA PHE A 101 -30.24 -24.77 31.77
C PHE A 101 -29.51 -25.99 32.34
N ASN A 102 -29.61 -27.15 31.68
CA ASN A 102 -28.93 -28.37 32.10
C ASN A 102 -27.40 -28.24 32.06
N HIS A 103 -26.87 -27.53 31.05
CA HIS A 103 -25.44 -27.17 31.00
C HIS A 103 -25.03 -26.40 32.26
N TYR A 104 -25.80 -25.40 32.67
CA TYR A 104 -25.50 -24.62 33.86
C TYR A 104 -25.68 -25.33 35.19
N VAL A 105 -26.18 -26.55 35.24
CA VAL A 105 -26.22 -27.31 36.50
C VAL A 105 -24.84 -27.88 36.83
N GLY A 106 -24.09 -28.35 35.82
CA GLY A 106 -22.81 -29.04 36.00
C GLY A 106 -21.55 -28.21 35.73
N VAL A 107 -21.69 -26.98 35.23
CA VAL A 107 -20.56 -26.12 34.85
C VAL A 107 -19.91 -25.45 36.06
N GLU A 108 -18.60 -25.28 36.05
CA GLU A 108 -17.92 -24.49 37.09
C GLU A 108 -17.94 -23.00 36.73
N ALA A 109 -18.08 -22.15 37.75
CA ALA A 109 -18.01 -20.71 37.57
C ALA A 109 -16.58 -20.28 37.26
N ILE A 110 -16.41 -19.42 36.27
CA ILE A 110 -15.15 -18.77 35.94
C ILE A 110 -15.15 -17.34 36.49
N GLU A 111 -14.01 -16.88 36.98
CA GLU A 111 -13.81 -15.46 37.29
C GLU A 111 -13.52 -14.71 36.00
N ALA A 112 -14.28 -13.66 35.75
CA ALA A 112 -14.18 -12.87 34.54
C ALA A 112 -14.07 -11.39 34.88
N ASP A 113 -13.29 -10.70 34.07
CA ASP A 113 -13.13 -9.25 34.16
C ASP A 113 -14.37 -8.55 33.64
N VAL A 114 -14.77 -7.48 34.30
CA VAL A 114 -15.93 -6.68 33.91
C VAL A 114 -15.49 -5.33 33.38
N LEU A 115 -15.91 -5.01 32.15
CA LEU A 115 -15.73 -3.69 31.57
C LEU A 115 -16.95 -2.81 31.90
N THR A 116 -16.71 -1.67 32.51
CA THR A 116 -17.71 -0.62 32.67
C THR A 116 -17.36 0.62 31.85
N CYS A 117 -18.40 1.32 31.40
CA CYS A 117 -18.35 2.60 30.71
C CYS A 117 -19.24 3.58 31.46
N ASN A 118 -18.68 4.60 32.11
CA ASN A 118 -19.42 5.52 32.99
C ASN A 118 -20.30 4.77 34.01
N ASP A 119 -19.72 3.77 34.68
CA ASP A 119 -20.38 2.87 35.65
C ASP A 119 -21.46 1.93 35.08
N GLU A 120 -21.75 1.96 33.78
CA GLU A 120 -22.63 1.00 33.11
C GLU A 120 -21.86 -0.21 32.55
N LEU A 121 -22.45 -1.41 32.64
CA LEU A 121 -21.85 -2.64 32.11
C LEU A 121 -21.80 -2.64 30.57
N VAL A 122 -20.64 -3.01 30.02
CA VAL A 122 -20.44 -3.20 28.57
C VAL A 122 -20.47 -4.69 28.23
N PHE A 123 -21.43 -5.12 27.41
CA PHE A 123 -21.55 -6.53 26.99
C PHE A 123 -20.69 -6.88 25.80
N SER A 124 -20.57 -6.00 24.80
CA SER A 124 -19.88 -6.27 23.54
C SER A 124 -18.84 -5.20 23.26
N SER A 125 -19.28 -3.95 23.09
CA SER A 125 -18.39 -2.90 22.61
C SER A 125 -18.96 -1.50 22.80
N VAL A 126 -18.07 -0.54 22.97
CA VAL A 126 -18.39 0.89 22.92
C VAL A 126 -17.81 1.50 21.66
N VAL A 127 -18.65 2.08 20.80
CA VAL A 127 -18.24 2.67 19.52
C VAL A 127 -18.35 4.19 19.57
N LEU A 128 -17.24 4.88 19.34
CA LEU A 128 -17.12 6.33 19.29
C LEU A 128 -16.98 6.80 17.85
N GLY A 129 -17.82 7.73 17.41
CA GLY A 129 -17.70 8.36 16.09
C GLY A 129 -18.13 7.47 14.90
N ARG A 130 -17.51 7.70 13.74
CA ARG A 130 -17.89 7.04 12.47
C ARG A 130 -16.92 5.94 12.09
N VAL A 131 -17.03 4.81 12.78
CA VAL A 131 -16.23 3.61 12.50
C VAL A 131 -17.01 2.64 11.62
N LEU A 132 -17.30 3.04 10.38
CA LEU A 132 -18.23 2.34 9.47
C LEU A 132 -17.94 0.83 9.32
N ALA A 133 -16.67 0.44 9.42
CA ALA A 133 -16.19 -0.92 9.24
C ALA A 133 -16.12 -1.76 10.52
N LEU A 134 -16.21 -1.11 11.69
CA LEU A 134 -16.12 -1.75 13.01
C LEU A 134 -17.40 -1.52 13.83
N ARG A 135 -18.53 -1.22 13.17
CA ARG A 135 -19.84 -1.15 13.83
C ARG A 135 -20.43 -2.55 13.95
N PRO A 136 -20.92 -2.95 15.15
CA PRO A 136 -21.64 -4.21 15.29
C PRO A 136 -22.84 -4.22 14.35
N ASN A 137 -23.21 -5.41 13.85
CA ASN A 137 -24.26 -5.56 12.84
C ASN A 137 -25.52 -4.80 13.29
N ASP A 138 -25.96 -3.84 12.47
CA ASP A 138 -27.24 -3.18 12.66
C ASP A 138 -28.34 -4.24 12.46
N ILE A 139 -29.21 -4.40 13.47
CA ILE A 139 -30.22 -5.45 13.54
C ILE A 139 -31.15 -5.41 12.32
N ASN A 140 -31.31 -4.24 11.70
CA ASN A 140 -32.15 -4.05 10.53
C ASN A 140 -31.47 -4.34 9.17
N ARG A 141 -30.15 -4.58 9.12
CA ARG A 141 -29.44 -4.81 7.85
C ARG A 141 -28.18 -5.65 8.03
N GLN A 142 -28.24 -6.93 7.67
CA GLN A 142 -27.05 -7.78 7.57
C GLN A 142 -26.04 -7.16 6.58
N GLN A 143 -24.87 -6.78 7.09
CA GLN A 143 -23.82 -6.21 6.24
C GLN A 143 -23.12 -7.32 5.45
N THR A 144 -23.27 -7.30 4.12
CA THR A 144 -22.43 -8.08 3.20
C THR A 144 -21.08 -7.39 2.96
N PRO A 145 -20.02 -8.13 2.62
CA PRO A 145 -18.71 -7.57 2.21
C PRO A 145 -18.85 -6.45 1.17
N TRP A 146 -19.76 -6.65 0.21
CA TRP A 146 -20.07 -5.68 -0.84
C TRP A 146 -20.75 -4.41 -0.29
N SER A 147 -21.71 -4.57 0.62
CA SER A 147 -22.38 -3.43 1.25
C SER A 147 -21.43 -2.56 2.08
N LEU A 148 -20.43 -3.17 2.73
CA LEU A 148 -19.37 -2.47 3.45
C LEU A 148 -18.51 -1.60 2.51
N LEU A 149 -18.07 -2.17 1.39
CA LEU A 149 -17.26 -1.45 0.41
C LEU A 149 -18.03 -0.32 -0.26
N VAL A 150 -19.28 -0.57 -0.69
CA VAL A 150 -20.16 0.47 -1.27
C VAL A 150 -20.47 1.58 -0.23
N GLY A 151 -20.69 1.21 1.03
CA GLY A 151 -20.89 2.15 2.14
C GLY A 151 -19.66 3.04 2.37
N ALA A 152 -18.47 2.45 2.34
CA ALA A 152 -17.20 3.17 2.44
C ALA A 152 -17.02 4.18 1.29
N LEU A 153 -17.33 3.78 0.05
CA LEU A 153 -17.23 4.65 -1.13
C LEU A 153 -18.20 5.85 -1.09
N LYS A 154 -19.45 5.65 -0.66
CA LYS A 154 -20.47 6.73 -0.59
C LYS A 154 -20.13 7.84 0.41
N GLY A 155 -19.25 7.57 1.38
CA GLY A 155 -18.91 8.49 2.47
C GLY A 155 -17.58 9.25 2.33
N LEU A 156 -16.75 8.94 1.33
CA LEU A 156 -15.34 9.36 1.30
C LEU A 156 -15.13 10.88 1.42
N GLY A 157 -15.93 11.67 0.72
CA GLY A 157 -15.80 13.14 0.69
C GLY A 157 -16.26 13.87 1.95
N LYS A 158 -16.88 13.16 2.90
CA LYS A 158 -17.40 13.71 4.17
C LYS A 158 -16.59 13.25 5.40
N MET A 159 -15.53 12.47 5.19
CA MET A 159 -14.68 11.98 6.28
C MET A 159 -13.85 13.12 6.89
N ARG A 160 -13.97 13.28 8.20
CA ARG A 160 -13.24 14.25 9.01
C ARG A 160 -12.76 13.55 10.27
N LEU A 161 -11.51 13.80 10.66
CA LEU A 161 -11.01 13.35 11.95
C LEU A 161 -11.51 14.29 13.04
N SER A 162 -12.01 13.70 14.12
CA SER A 162 -12.35 14.40 15.35
C SER A 162 -11.17 14.30 16.32
N PRO A 163 -10.88 15.35 17.09
CA PRO A 163 -9.83 15.29 18.10
C PRO A 163 -10.37 14.57 19.33
N TYR A 164 -9.55 13.76 19.96
CA TYR A 164 -9.84 13.06 21.21
C TYR A 164 -8.63 13.21 22.13
N LYS A 165 -8.90 13.41 23.42
CA LYS A 165 -7.86 13.38 24.45
C LYS A 165 -8.08 12.16 25.31
N LEU A 166 -7.08 11.31 25.38
CA LEU A 166 -7.13 10.02 26.05
C LEU A 166 -6.09 9.99 27.16
N THR A 167 -6.48 9.53 28.34
CA THR A 167 -5.59 9.33 29.49
C THR A 167 -5.66 7.87 29.92
N THR A 168 -4.52 7.17 29.96
CA THR A 168 -4.44 5.76 30.43
C THR A 168 -4.35 5.68 31.96
N GLY A 169 -4.50 4.47 32.53
CA GLY A 169 -4.38 4.21 33.96
C GLY A 169 -3.06 4.68 34.58
N LYS A 170 -1.96 4.65 33.82
CA LYS A 170 -0.65 5.22 34.22
C LYS A 170 -0.51 6.73 33.96
N GLU A 171 -1.62 7.46 33.92
CA GLU A 171 -1.72 8.92 33.72
C GLU A 171 -1.08 9.44 32.40
N ARG A 172 -0.84 8.56 31.43
CA ARG A 172 -0.30 8.98 30.13
C ARG A 172 -1.39 9.65 29.30
N THR A 173 -1.27 10.96 29.10
CA THR A 173 -2.19 11.75 28.28
C THR A 173 -1.74 11.77 26.81
N ILE A 174 -2.65 11.50 25.89
CA ILE A 174 -2.41 11.41 24.44
C ILE A 174 -3.50 12.21 23.71
N GLN A 175 -3.10 13.19 22.89
CA GLN A 175 -4.02 13.89 22.00
C GLN A 175 -3.98 13.23 20.62
N LEU A 176 -5.08 12.66 20.15
CA LEU A 176 -5.14 11.95 18.87
C LEU A 176 -6.30 12.45 18.00
N ALA A 177 -6.16 12.36 16.68
CA ALA A 177 -7.24 12.66 15.74
C ALA A 177 -7.71 11.38 15.05
N ALA A 178 -8.97 11.00 15.21
CA ALA A 178 -9.51 9.75 14.67
C ALA A 178 -10.87 9.94 14.00
N LEU A 179 -11.20 9.08 13.03
CA LEU A 179 -12.58 8.97 12.50
C LEU A 179 -13.53 8.45 13.58
N GLY A 180 -12.98 7.60 14.45
CA GLY A 180 -13.65 7.04 15.60
C GLY A 180 -12.81 5.96 16.26
N MET A 181 -13.33 5.42 17.35
CA MET A 181 -12.68 4.42 18.17
C MET A 181 -13.68 3.32 18.54
N VAL A 182 -13.19 2.13 18.79
CA VAL A 182 -13.98 1.03 19.34
C VAL A 182 -13.26 0.52 20.57
N ALA A 183 -13.89 0.67 21.74
CA ALA A 183 -13.47 -0.03 22.94
C ALA A 183 -14.15 -1.40 22.93
N LEU A 184 -13.33 -2.44 23.02
CA LEU A 184 -13.77 -3.83 23.04
C LEU A 184 -13.68 -4.37 24.47
N GLY A 185 -14.76 -4.99 24.92
CA GLY A 185 -14.82 -5.74 26.17
C GLY A 185 -14.33 -7.18 26.02
N HIS A 186 -14.36 -7.92 27.13
CA HIS A 186 -13.83 -9.28 27.32
C HIS A 186 -14.73 -10.38 26.73
N THR A 187 -15.45 -10.11 25.64
CA THR A 187 -16.54 -10.96 25.16
C THR A 187 -16.42 -11.24 23.66
N HIS A 188 -17.05 -12.31 23.20
CA HIS A 188 -17.08 -12.73 21.79
C HIS A 188 -17.83 -11.69 20.92
N SER A 189 -17.21 -10.53 20.69
CA SER A 189 -17.73 -9.57 19.73
C SER A 189 -17.50 -10.16 18.34
N THR A 190 -18.61 -10.40 17.63
CA THR A 190 -18.63 -10.94 16.25
C THR A 190 -17.74 -10.15 15.27
N LEU A 191 -17.43 -8.89 15.61
CA LEU A 191 -16.51 -8.03 14.87
C LEU A 191 -15.03 -8.37 15.10
N ALA A 192 -14.61 -8.50 16.37
CA ALA A 192 -13.21 -8.76 16.70
C ALA A 192 -12.78 -10.15 16.20
N GLU A 193 -13.67 -11.13 16.30
CA GLU A 193 -13.41 -12.51 15.89
C GLU A 193 -13.24 -12.67 14.37
N ARG A 194 -13.94 -11.85 13.56
CA ARG A 194 -13.80 -11.83 12.10
C ARG A 194 -12.55 -11.07 11.67
N ALA A 195 -12.25 -9.94 12.32
CA ALA A 195 -11.20 -9.03 11.88
C ALA A 195 -9.81 -9.36 12.44
N PHE A 196 -9.71 -9.91 13.66
CA PHE A 196 -8.46 -10.08 14.39
C PHE A 196 -8.13 -11.55 14.72
N SER A 197 -6.84 -11.90 14.68
CA SER A 197 -6.35 -13.27 14.89
C SER A 197 -6.19 -13.63 16.37
N GLU A 198 -6.07 -12.61 17.23
CA GLU A 198 -5.89 -12.75 18.67
C GLU A 198 -7.22 -12.43 19.35
N ASN A 199 -7.71 -13.35 20.18
CA ASN A 199 -8.84 -13.08 21.06
C ASN A 199 -8.32 -12.24 22.23
N LEU A 200 -8.93 -11.09 22.46
CA LEU A 200 -8.72 -10.29 23.67
C LEU A 200 -9.19 -11.16 24.85
N GLY A 201 -8.26 -11.58 25.73
CA GLY A 201 -8.52 -12.60 26.75
C GLY A 201 -9.58 -12.16 27.76
N ILE A 202 -10.22 -13.13 28.44
CA ILE A 202 -11.29 -12.91 29.44
C ILE A 202 -10.72 -12.50 30.82
N THR A 203 -9.42 -12.71 31.04
CA THR A 203 -8.74 -12.57 32.34
C THR A 203 -7.45 -11.77 32.25
N ASP A 204 -7.33 -10.88 31.25
CA ASP A 204 -6.10 -10.12 31.00
C ASP A 204 -6.03 -8.79 31.78
N GLY A 205 -7.09 -8.45 32.53
CA GLY A 205 -7.18 -7.24 33.36
C GLY A 205 -7.22 -5.94 32.56
N ARG A 206 -7.51 -6.00 31.25
CA ARG A 206 -7.25 -4.88 30.32
C ARG A 206 -8.33 -4.71 29.28
N LEU A 207 -8.71 -3.46 29.06
CA LEU A 207 -9.56 -3.10 27.94
C LEU A 207 -8.72 -2.75 26.72
N SER A 208 -9.26 -3.02 25.53
CA SER A 208 -8.59 -2.70 24.27
C SER A 208 -9.37 -1.66 23.49
N VAL A 209 -8.75 -0.50 23.26
CA VAL A 209 -9.28 0.55 22.40
C VAL A 209 -8.57 0.51 21.06
N LEU A 210 -9.35 0.31 20.00
CA LEU A 210 -8.92 0.39 18.62
C LEU A 210 -9.29 1.76 18.06
N ALA A 211 -8.28 2.57 17.72
CA ALA A 211 -8.49 3.88 17.11
C ALA A 211 -8.31 3.79 15.59
N LEU A 212 -9.33 4.19 14.83
CA LEU A 212 -9.29 4.27 13.37
C LEU A 212 -8.97 5.71 12.95
N ALA A 213 -7.74 5.95 12.52
CA ALA A 213 -7.23 7.26 12.17
C ALA A 213 -6.45 7.24 10.84
N PRO A 214 -7.13 7.05 9.69
CA PRO A 214 -6.48 7.11 8.39
C PRO A 214 -5.96 8.51 8.10
N ARG A 215 -4.71 8.60 7.64
CA ARG A 215 -4.10 9.87 7.20
C ARG A 215 -4.57 10.30 5.79
N SER A 216 -5.22 9.41 5.03
CA SER A 216 -5.72 9.67 3.68
C SER A 216 -6.88 8.77 3.27
N ILE A 217 -7.60 9.16 2.22
CA ILE A 217 -8.67 8.35 1.60
C ILE A 217 -8.13 7.00 1.13
N ILE A 218 -6.95 6.98 0.51
CA ILE A 218 -6.33 5.74 0.04
C ILE A 218 -5.97 4.82 1.21
N SER A 219 -5.47 5.37 2.32
CA SER A 219 -5.18 4.55 3.52
C SER A 219 -6.44 3.94 4.11
N TYR A 220 -7.55 4.69 4.13
CA TYR A 220 -8.86 4.19 4.55
C TYR A 220 -9.37 3.08 3.63
N LEU A 221 -9.35 3.29 2.30
CA LEU A 221 -9.77 2.29 1.33
C LEU A 221 -8.93 1.02 1.41
N TRP A 222 -7.61 1.16 1.61
CA TRP A 222 -6.72 0.03 1.79
C TRP A 222 -7.01 -0.73 3.09
N PHE A 223 -7.34 -0.03 4.18
CA PHE A 223 -7.82 -0.66 5.41
C PHE A 223 -9.12 -1.44 5.19
N ILE A 224 -10.10 -0.86 4.49
CA ILE A 224 -11.36 -1.54 4.14
C ILE A 224 -11.08 -2.79 3.29
N LEU A 225 -10.25 -2.67 2.26
CA LEU A 225 -9.87 -3.80 1.41
C LEU A 225 -9.17 -4.90 2.22
N ARG A 226 -8.32 -4.50 3.18
CA ARG A 226 -7.64 -5.43 4.08
C ARG A 226 -8.59 -6.15 5.02
N LEU A 227 -9.66 -5.50 5.47
CA LEU A 227 -10.71 -6.14 6.27
C LEU A 227 -11.51 -7.20 5.48
N LEU A 228 -11.57 -7.06 4.15
CA LEU A 228 -12.24 -8.01 3.27
C LEU A 228 -11.39 -9.23 2.91
N TRP A 229 -10.08 -9.21 3.20
CA TRP A 229 -9.21 -10.36 2.97
C TRP A 229 -9.44 -11.46 4.01
N PRO A 230 -9.27 -12.75 3.65
CA PRO A 230 -9.54 -13.87 4.55
C PRO A 230 -8.50 -14.01 5.68
N LYS A 231 -7.35 -13.32 5.59
CA LYS A 231 -6.32 -13.35 6.63
C LYS A 231 -6.67 -12.35 7.73
N LYS A 232 -6.88 -12.88 8.94
CA LYS A 232 -7.11 -12.10 10.17
C LYS A 232 -5.93 -11.15 10.47
N ILE A 233 -6.23 -9.97 11.02
CA ILE A 233 -5.25 -8.96 11.41
C ILE A 233 -4.64 -9.34 12.76
N SER A 234 -3.32 -9.38 12.88
CA SER A 234 -2.67 -9.56 14.18
C SER A 234 -2.56 -8.23 14.92
N LEU A 235 -2.84 -8.22 16.22
CA LEU A 235 -2.64 -7.04 17.08
C LEU A 235 -1.15 -6.72 17.26
N SER A 236 -0.28 -7.68 16.97
CA SER A 236 1.17 -7.49 16.93
C SER A 236 1.63 -6.59 15.75
N GLN A 237 0.91 -6.58 14.63
CA GLN A 237 1.24 -5.84 13.41
C GLN A 237 0.01 -5.11 12.86
N LEU A 238 -0.20 -3.90 13.37
CA LEU A 238 -1.38 -3.10 13.03
C LEU A 238 -1.25 -2.45 11.64
N PRO A 239 -2.35 -2.36 10.86
CA PRO A 239 -2.39 -1.56 9.65
C PRO A 239 -2.09 -0.07 9.92
N LEU A 240 -1.59 0.65 8.92
CA LEU A 240 -1.21 2.07 9.01
C LEU A 240 -2.34 3.02 9.47
N SER A 241 -3.60 2.60 9.42
CA SER A 241 -4.76 3.42 9.82
C SER A 241 -5.32 3.05 11.20
N LEU A 242 -4.75 2.04 11.86
CA LEU A 242 -5.27 1.48 13.10
C LEU A 242 -4.23 1.62 14.22
N GLY A 243 -4.67 2.05 15.39
CA GLY A 243 -3.88 2.11 16.60
C GLY A 243 -4.55 1.30 17.70
N LEU A 244 -3.74 0.79 18.62
CA LEU A 244 -4.18 -0.03 19.74
C LEU A 244 -3.70 0.59 21.04
N ILE A 245 -4.62 0.75 21.98
CA ILE A 245 -4.34 1.20 23.33
C ILE A 245 -4.93 0.17 24.29
N GLN A 246 -4.09 -0.41 25.13
CA GLN A 246 -4.48 -1.38 26.15
C GLN A 246 -4.06 -0.90 27.53
N SER A 247 -5.05 -0.76 28.41
CA SER A 247 -4.91 -0.29 29.78
C SER A 247 -6.09 -0.83 30.62
N ASP A 248 -5.93 -0.84 31.93
CA ASP A 248 -6.96 -1.17 32.93
C ASP A 248 -8.03 -0.07 33.04
N ARG A 249 -7.61 1.18 32.83
CA ARG A 249 -8.47 2.37 32.89
C ARG A 249 -8.15 3.31 31.75
N ILE A 250 -9.19 3.79 31.06
CA ILE A 250 -9.03 4.77 29.99
C ILE A 250 -10.06 5.88 30.17
N PHE A 251 -9.59 7.10 30.34
CA PHE A 251 -10.43 8.29 30.37
C PHE A 251 -10.37 8.99 29.03
N LEU A 252 -11.53 9.36 28.49
CA LEU A 252 -11.66 9.92 27.14
C LEU A 252 -12.49 11.20 27.18
N GLU A 253 -11.85 12.30 26.82
CA GLU A 253 -12.50 13.60 26.64
C GLU A 253 -12.79 13.80 25.15
N ALA A 254 -14.06 14.00 24.83
CA ALA A 254 -14.50 14.25 23.47
C ALA A 254 -15.05 15.69 23.31
N PRO A 255 -14.79 16.37 22.18
CA PRO A 255 -15.16 17.78 22.04
C PRO A 255 -16.68 17.92 21.86
N ARG A 256 -17.32 18.71 22.73
CA ARG A 256 -18.74 19.13 22.66
C ARG A 256 -19.79 18.03 22.91
N GLY A 257 -19.48 17.03 23.74
CA GLY A 257 -20.41 15.92 23.97
C GLY A 257 -20.48 15.04 22.72
N THR A 258 -20.02 13.79 22.83
CA THR A 258 -20.02 12.88 21.69
C THR A 258 -21.09 11.83 21.90
N GLU A 259 -21.90 11.63 20.87
CA GLU A 259 -22.76 10.46 20.79
C GLU A 259 -21.88 9.23 20.55
N TYR A 260 -22.01 8.25 21.43
CA TYR A 260 -21.34 6.96 21.35
C TYR A 260 -22.38 5.85 21.41
N LEU A 261 -22.04 4.68 20.88
CA LEU A 261 -22.91 3.50 20.94
C LEU A 261 -22.42 2.57 22.04
N LEU A 262 -23.19 2.43 23.11
CA LEU A 262 -22.99 1.41 24.15
C LEU A 262 -23.79 0.16 23.74
N ASP A 263 -23.09 -0.90 23.31
CA ASP A 263 -23.73 -2.14 22.83
C ASP A 263 -24.79 -1.91 21.73
N GLY A 264 -24.58 -0.87 20.91
CA GLY A 264 -25.48 -0.45 19.83
C GLY A 264 -26.51 0.61 20.19
N LYS A 265 -26.67 0.96 21.48
CA LYS A 265 -27.58 2.01 21.94
C LYS A 265 -26.88 3.38 21.96
N PRO A 266 -27.47 4.43 21.35
CA PRO A 266 -26.89 5.76 21.36
C PRO A 266 -26.98 6.39 22.75
N VAL A 267 -25.83 6.78 23.29
CA VAL A 267 -25.65 7.47 24.56
C VAL A 267 -24.87 8.76 24.32
N HIS A 268 -25.14 9.80 25.10
CA HIS A 268 -24.45 11.08 25.00
C HIS A 268 -23.69 11.38 26.28
N ALA A 269 -22.38 11.61 26.18
CA ALA A 269 -21.56 12.06 27.28
C ALA A 269 -20.45 13.00 26.80
N THR A 270 -20.00 13.89 27.68
CA THR A 270 -18.84 14.75 27.47
C THR A 270 -17.54 14.04 27.82
N GLU A 271 -17.59 13.21 28.86
CA GLU A 271 -16.48 12.45 29.40
C GLU A 271 -16.88 10.98 29.46
N ILE A 272 -15.97 10.12 29.02
CA ILE A 272 -16.20 8.68 28.97
C ILE A 272 -15.07 8.01 29.72
N GLU A 273 -15.40 7.37 30.82
CA GLU A 273 -14.49 6.57 31.63
C GLU A 273 -14.74 5.09 31.35
N PHE A 274 -13.71 4.42 30.84
CA PHE A 274 -13.63 2.96 30.78
C PHE A 274 -12.85 2.44 31.97
N ARG A 275 -13.41 1.46 32.68
CA ARG A 275 -12.74 0.80 33.81
C ARG A 275 -12.91 -0.71 33.72
N VAL A 276 -11.82 -1.44 33.89
CA VAL A 276 -11.84 -2.89 34.07
C VAL A 276 -11.87 -3.21 35.56
N LEU A 277 -12.82 -4.03 35.96
CA LEU A 277 -12.93 -4.58 37.31
C LEU A 277 -12.44 -6.03 37.26
N GLU A 278 -11.19 -6.25 37.70
CA GLU A 278 -10.53 -7.55 37.63
C GLU A 278 -11.23 -8.61 38.50
N GLN A 279 -11.53 -9.77 37.92
CA GLN A 279 -12.02 -10.98 38.58
C GLN A 279 -13.25 -10.79 39.50
N ARG A 280 -14.06 -9.76 39.26
CA ARG A 280 -15.18 -9.43 40.16
C ARG A 280 -16.45 -10.22 39.88
N LEU A 281 -16.62 -10.75 38.67
CA LEU A 281 -17.83 -11.45 38.27
C LEU A 281 -17.55 -12.95 38.12
N ARG A 282 -18.32 -13.75 38.87
CA ARG A 282 -18.32 -15.21 38.72
C ARG A 282 -19.34 -15.55 37.66
N LEU A 283 -18.88 -15.88 36.47
CA LEU A 283 -19.71 -16.18 35.32
C LEU A 283 -19.83 -17.69 35.13
N LEU A 284 -21.04 -18.13 34.80
CA LEU A 284 -21.27 -19.46 34.27
C LEU A 284 -21.14 -19.38 32.73
N PRO A 285 -20.08 -19.94 32.14
CA PRO A 285 -19.84 -19.86 30.71
C PRO A 285 -20.94 -20.58 29.93
N GLY A 286 -21.52 -19.93 28.91
CA GLY A 286 -22.51 -20.56 28.03
C GLY A 286 -21.90 -21.69 27.19
N PRO A 287 -22.74 -22.55 26.58
CA PRO A 287 -22.27 -23.75 25.87
C PRO A 287 -21.29 -23.48 24.72
N ALA A 288 -21.38 -22.31 24.08
CA ALA A 288 -20.50 -21.91 22.99
C ALA A 288 -19.27 -21.13 23.46
N LEU A 289 -19.19 -20.77 24.75
CA LEU A 289 -18.04 -20.09 25.33
C LEU A 289 -16.97 -21.14 25.65
N LEU A 290 -15.90 -21.19 24.85
CA LEU A 290 -14.79 -22.11 25.10
C LEU A 290 -13.91 -21.55 26.24
N PRO A 291 -13.86 -22.18 27.42
CA PRO A 291 -12.96 -21.74 28.49
C PRO A 291 -11.53 -22.01 28.05
N ARG A 292 -10.73 -20.97 27.90
CA ARG A 292 -9.33 -21.09 27.46
C ARG A 292 -8.40 -21.11 28.66
N GLN A 293 -7.66 -22.20 28.85
CA GLN A 293 -6.60 -22.35 29.85
C GLN A 293 -5.32 -21.62 29.44
N ASP A 294 -5.36 -20.30 29.24
CA ASP A 294 -4.12 -19.51 29.11
C ASP A 294 -3.74 -18.96 30.49
N GLY A 295 -3.07 -19.80 31.29
CA GLY A 295 -2.47 -19.44 32.59
C GLY A 295 -1.27 -18.49 32.49
N ARG A 296 -1.24 -17.57 31.52
CA ARG A 296 -0.22 -16.52 31.45
C ARG A 296 -0.78 -15.25 32.07
N LYS A 297 -0.39 -14.95 33.31
CA LYS A 297 -0.36 -13.57 33.82
C LYS A 297 0.36 -12.70 32.78
N SER A 298 -0.39 -11.92 32.00
CA SER A 298 0.20 -11.00 31.05
C SER A 298 0.98 -9.94 31.84
N SER A 299 2.20 -9.62 31.41
CA SER A 299 3.07 -8.66 32.10
C SER A 299 2.34 -7.34 32.34
N ASP A 300 2.53 -6.67 33.48
CA ASP A 300 1.96 -5.38 33.94
C ASP A 300 2.26 -4.14 33.03
N ARG A 301 2.61 -4.38 31.78
CA ARG A 301 2.98 -3.37 30.79
C ARG A 301 1.77 -2.95 29.95
N GLU A 302 1.23 -1.78 30.24
CA GLU A 302 0.34 -1.04 29.33
C GLU A 302 0.92 -1.05 27.90
N THR A 303 0.06 -1.26 26.91
CA THR A 303 0.48 -1.31 25.50
C THR A 303 -0.17 -0.17 24.74
N VAL A 304 0.65 0.79 24.29
CA VAL A 304 0.22 1.91 23.45
C VAL A 304 0.96 1.81 22.13
N ARG A 305 0.22 1.52 21.05
CA ARG A 305 0.74 1.36 19.69
C ARG A 305 0.04 2.34 18.76
N LEU A 306 0.69 3.49 18.55
CA LEU A 306 0.14 4.61 17.79
C LEU A 306 1.06 5.05 16.63
N ASN A 307 2.00 4.20 16.22
CA ASN A 307 3.11 4.53 15.29
C ASN A 307 2.68 5.26 14.02
N HIS A 308 1.46 5.03 13.52
CA HIS A 308 0.96 5.63 12.28
C HIS A 308 -0.27 6.52 12.47
N ILE A 309 -0.76 6.65 13.72
CA ILE A 309 -1.86 7.54 14.06
C ILE A 309 -1.34 8.99 14.15
N PRO A 310 -2.11 9.99 13.69
CA PRO A 310 -1.79 11.37 13.96
C PRO A 310 -2.03 11.68 15.45
N VAL A 311 -0.94 11.99 16.15
CA VAL A 311 -0.89 12.35 17.58
C VAL A 311 -0.35 13.78 17.71
N ASP A 312 -0.75 14.49 18.76
CA ASP A 312 -0.32 15.84 19.13
C ASP A 312 -0.38 16.85 17.98
N GLU A 313 0.76 17.31 17.46
CA GLU A 313 0.82 18.32 16.40
C GLU A 313 0.22 17.82 15.08
N ALA A 314 0.46 16.55 14.73
CA ALA A 314 -0.14 15.91 13.56
C ALA A 314 -1.66 15.73 13.72
N ALA A 315 -2.14 15.50 14.94
CA ALA A 315 -3.57 15.46 15.23
C ALA A 315 -4.21 16.85 14.98
N ARG A 316 -3.58 17.92 15.47
CA ARG A 316 -4.06 19.30 15.30
C ARG A 316 -4.12 19.74 13.84
N SER A 317 -3.15 19.34 13.02
CA SER A 317 -3.10 19.74 11.61
C SER A 317 -4.18 19.07 10.73
N LEU A 318 -4.62 17.87 11.08
CA LEU A 318 -5.64 17.10 10.35
C LEU A 318 -7.06 17.27 10.89
N THR A 319 -7.20 17.73 12.13
CA THR A 319 -8.50 17.90 12.80
C THR A 319 -9.42 18.86 12.02
N GLY A 320 -10.67 18.44 11.80
CA GLY A 320 -11.71 19.26 11.16
C GLY A 320 -11.54 19.48 9.65
N ARG A 321 -10.41 19.07 9.05
CA ARG A 321 -10.17 19.12 7.60
C ARG A 321 -10.73 17.86 6.91
N LYS A 322 -11.01 17.97 5.61
CA LYS A 322 -11.31 16.79 4.79
C LYS A 322 -10.05 15.96 4.65
N LEU A 323 -10.19 14.63 4.74
CA LEU A 323 -9.06 13.74 4.51
C LEU A 323 -8.51 13.93 3.07
N PRO A 324 -7.19 14.10 2.91
CA PRO A 324 -6.58 14.19 1.59
C PRO A 324 -6.66 12.85 0.86
N LEU A 325 -6.53 12.89 -0.48
CA LEU A 325 -6.53 11.66 -1.28
C LEU A 325 -5.32 10.78 -0.94
N PHE A 326 -4.13 11.39 -0.89
CA PHE A 326 -2.85 10.77 -0.55
C PHE A 326 -2.35 11.23 0.83
N THR A 327 -1.54 10.40 1.49
CA THR A 327 -0.88 10.77 2.75
C THR A 327 0.07 11.93 2.48
N HIS A 328 -0.13 13.05 3.17
CA HIS A 328 0.79 14.18 3.10
C HIS A 328 1.92 13.96 4.10
N ALA A 329 3.14 14.28 3.71
CA ALA A 329 4.31 14.21 4.57
C ALA A 329 4.17 15.14 5.77
N GLY A 330 4.64 14.71 6.95
CA GLY A 330 4.79 15.59 8.11
C GLY A 330 5.90 16.63 7.89
N GLU A 331 6.00 17.64 8.76
CA GLU A 331 7.10 18.62 8.69
C GLU A 331 8.48 17.98 8.91
N GLU A 332 8.56 16.91 9.69
CA GLU A 332 9.79 16.14 9.96
C GLU A 332 10.24 15.33 8.74
N ASP A 333 9.37 14.47 8.18
CA ASP A 333 9.63 13.69 6.95
C ASP A 333 10.11 14.61 5.81
N TYR A 334 9.50 15.80 5.70
CA TYR A 334 9.86 16.80 4.72
C TYR A 334 11.27 17.38 4.98
N ARG A 335 11.63 17.67 6.23
CA ARG A 335 12.94 18.25 6.59
C ARG A 335 14.06 17.27 6.26
N GLU A 336 13.90 16.01 6.66
CA GLU A 336 14.88 14.97 6.39
C GLU A 336 15.09 14.79 4.88
N LEU A 337 13.99 14.58 4.14
CA LEU A 337 14.07 14.42 2.69
C LEU A 337 14.69 15.64 2.00
N PHE A 338 14.35 16.85 2.43
CA PHE A 338 14.87 18.08 1.83
C PHE A 338 16.39 18.21 2.05
N VAL A 339 16.90 17.84 3.23
CA VAL A 339 18.35 17.83 3.49
C VAL A 339 19.04 16.81 2.59
N THR A 340 18.54 15.56 2.54
CA THR A 340 19.11 14.51 1.68
C THR A 340 19.12 14.91 0.21
N LEU A 341 18.03 15.48 -0.30
CA LEU A 341 17.95 15.90 -1.70
C LEU A 341 18.86 17.10 -2.00
N ARG A 342 19.08 18.00 -1.05
CA ARG A 342 20.03 19.10 -1.22
C ARG A 342 21.47 18.59 -1.29
N ASP A 343 21.81 17.59 -0.50
CA ASP A 343 23.13 16.95 -0.54
C ASP A 343 23.34 16.20 -1.87
N ASN A 344 22.29 15.49 -2.34
CA ASN A 344 22.27 14.83 -3.66
C ASN A 344 22.39 15.80 -4.84
N ALA A 345 22.08 17.08 -4.66
CA ALA A 345 22.26 18.11 -5.68
C ALA A 345 23.72 18.52 -5.88
N THR A 346 24.66 18.02 -5.05
CA THR A 346 26.09 18.34 -5.13
C THR A 346 26.89 17.26 -5.85
N ALA A 347 27.83 17.66 -6.70
CA ALA A 347 28.70 16.76 -7.45
C ALA A 347 29.84 16.21 -6.57
N SER A 348 29.49 15.34 -5.61
CA SER A 348 30.43 14.70 -4.70
C SER A 348 31.48 13.87 -5.44
N SER A 349 32.62 13.61 -4.80
CA SER A 349 33.67 12.74 -5.37
C SER A 349 33.13 11.34 -5.67
N THR A 350 32.25 10.81 -4.80
CA THR A 350 31.58 9.52 -5.00
C THR A 350 30.71 9.53 -6.26
N PHE A 351 29.93 10.60 -6.47
CA PHE A 351 29.13 10.76 -7.69
C PHE A 351 30.00 10.71 -8.95
N GLN A 352 31.12 11.44 -8.96
CA GLN A 352 31.99 11.49 -10.14
C GLN A 352 32.65 10.14 -10.44
N VAL A 353 33.16 9.44 -9.41
CA VAL A 353 33.77 8.10 -9.56
C VAL A 353 32.74 7.09 -10.08
N LEU A 354 31.56 7.03 -9.46
CA LEU A 354 30.49 6.13 -9.90
C LEU A 354 30.02 6.45 -11.31
N MET A 355 29.97 7.74 -11.68
CA MET A 355 29.58 8.16 -13.02
C MET A 355 30.57 7.68 -14.08
N VAL A 356 31.88 7.87 -13.85
CA VAL A 356 32.92 7.39 -14.78
C VAL A 356 32.89 5.87 -14.90
N LEU A 357 32.81 5.14 -13.78
CA LEU A 357 32.75 3.67 -13.80
C LEU A 357 31.50 3.14 -14.52
N SER A 358 30.35 3.76 -14.26
CA SER A 358 29.07 3.43 -14.91
C SER A 358 29.15 3.66 -16.43
N VAL A 359 29.70 4.79 -16.87
CA VAL A 359 29.85 5.07 -18.31
C VAL A 359 30.84 4.11 -18.96
N LEU A 360 31.98 3.81 -18.34
CA LEU A 360 32.95 2.86 -18.90
C LEU A 360 32.33 1.47 -19.05
N LEU A 361 31.54 1.03 -18.07
CA LEU A 361 30.82 -0.25 -18.14
C LEU A 361 29.71 -0.23 -19.20
N ALA A 362 28.99 0.89 -19.35
CA ALA A 362 27.99 1.04 -20.40
C ALA A 362 28.64 1.00 -21.79
N LEU A 363 29.77 1.68 -21.97
CA LEU A 363 30.51 1.70 -23.22
C LEU A 363 31.01 0.29 -23.60
N THR A 364 31.60 -0.45 -22.66
CA THR A 364 32.02 -1.84 -22.93
C THR A 364 30.83 -2.73 -23.25
N GLY A 365 29.70 -2.55 -22.54
CA GLY A 365 28.44 -3.25 -22.85
C GLY A 365 27.89 -2.93 -24.24
N LEU A 366 27.95 -1.67 -24.68
CA LEU A 366 27.50 -1.23 -26.00
C LEU A 366 28.40 -1.80 -27.12
N TYR A 367 29.72 -1.73 -26.97
CA TYR A 367 30.66 -2.33 -27.92
C TYR A 367 30.55 -3.87 -27.96
N ALA A 368 30.28 -4.50 -26.81
CA ALA A 368 30.04 -5.95 -26.73
C ALA A 368 28.62 -6.37 -27.14
N ASN A 369 27.75 -5.41 -27.49
CA ASN A 369 26.33 -5.64 -27.80
C ASN A 369 25.61 -6.49 -26.73
N SER A 370 25.85 -6.19 -25.45
CA SER A 370 25.42 -7.01 -24.30
C SER A 370 24.46 -6.25 -23.38
N ALA A 371 23.16 -6.44 -23.59
CA ALA A 371 22.11 -5.84 -22.76
C ALA A 371 22.31 -6.04 -21.24
N PRO A 372 22.70 -7.23 -20.72
CA PRO A 372 22.91 -7.40 -19.27
C PRO A 372 24.01 -6.50 -18.68
N VAL A 373 25.09 -6.28 -19.43
CA VAL A 373 26.20 -5.40 -18.99
C VAL A 373 25.75 -3.95 -18.97
N ILE A 374 25.00 -3.54 -20.00
CA ILE A 374 24.41 -2.20 -20.09
C ILE A 374 23.44 -1.97 -18.91
N ILE A 375 22.62 -2.97 -18.57
CA ILE A 375 21.73 -2.91 -17.40
C ILE A 375 22.56 -2.76 -16.12
N GLY A 376 23.63 -3.55 -15.94
CA GLY A 376 24.55 -3.44 -14.81
C GLY A 376 25.16 -2.04 -14.67
N ALA A 377 25.51 -1.42 -15.80
CA ALA A 377 25.99 -0.03 -15.82
C ALA A 377 24.94 0.97 -15.35
N MET A 378 23.68 0.81 -15.77
CA MET A 378 22.56 1.65 -15.30
C MET A 378 22.38 1.56 -13.78
N VAL A 379 22.53 0.36 -13.18
CA VAL A 379 22.39 0.16 -11.73
C VAL A 379 23.41 0.97 -10.94
N LEU A 380 24.63 1.08 -11.47
CA LEU A 380 25.73 1.80 -10.84
C LEU A 380 25.58 3.33 -10.96
N ALA A 381 24.76 3.80 -11.91
CA ALA A 381 24.71 5.20 -12.32
C ALA A 381 24.12 6.10 -11.22
N PRO A 382 24.84 7.16 -10.80
CA PRO A 382 24.37 8.03 -9.73
C PRO A 382 23.46 9.16 -10.22
N LEU A 383 23.08 9.20 -11.50
CA LEU A 383 22.34 10.30 -12.11
C LEU A 383 20.93 10.49 -11.54
N MET A 384 20.29 9.45 -11.02
CA MET A 384 18.93 9.59 -10.47
C MET A 384 18.87 10.55 -9.27
N SER A 385 19.89 10.55 -8.42
CA SER A 385 19.94 11.41 -7.23
C SER A 385 19.79 12.90 -7.58
N PRO A 386 20.64 13.52 -8.43
CA PRO A 386 20.47 14.91 -8.81
C PRO A 386 19.21 15.15 -9.66
N VAL A 387 18.67 14.16 -10.39
CA VAL A 387 17.40 14.34 -11.12
C VAL A 387 16.21 14.46 -10.16
N VAL A 388 16.16 13.63 -9.12
CA VAL A 388 15.11 13.72 -8.09
C VAL A 388 15.26 15.01 -7.29
N SER A 389 16.50 15.45 -7.04
CA SER A 389 16.77 16.77 -6.46
C SER A 389 16.29 17.90 -7.37
N LEU A 390 16.51 17.81 -8.69
CA LEU A 390 15.98 18.78 -9.63
C LEU A 390 14.45 18.81 -9.59
N ALA A 391 13.81 17.64 -9.56
CA ALA A 391 12.35 17.51 -9.46
C ALA A 391 11.77 18.21 -8.22
N MET A 392 12.35 18.00 -7.05
CA MET A 392 11.91 18.65 -5.81
C MET A 392 12.24 20.16 -5.81
N GLY A 393 13.37 20.57 -6.38
CA GLY A 393 13.72 21.98 -6.59
C GLY A 393 12.70 22.69 -7.49
N LEU A 394 12.28 22.06 -8.58
CA LEU A 394 11.21 22.53 -9.47
C LEU A 394 9.85 22.62 -8.75
N ALA A 395 9.47 21.57 -8.02
CA ALA A 395 8.21 21.52 -7.28
C ALA A 395 8.09 22.66 -6.25
N ARG A 396 9.19 23.05 -5.62
CA ARG A 396 9.23 24.11 -4.60
C ARG A 396 9.71 25.47 -5.11
N THR A 397 10.17 25.53 -6.36
CA THR A 397 10.77 26.73 -6.97
C THR A 397 11.95 27.24 -6.14
N GLU A 398 12.84 26.32 -5.74
CA GLU A 398 14.03 26.63 -4.94
C GLU A 398 15.28 26.76 -5.86
N PRO A 399 15.78 27.99 -6.11
CA PRO A 399 16.83 28.21 -7.10
C PRO A 399 18.15 27.51 -6.77
N GLY A 400 18.51 27.40 -5.48
CA GLY A 400 19.78 26.79 -5.07
C GLY A 400 19.86 25.32 -5.46
N MET A 401 18.81 24.56 -5.18
CA MET A 401 18.67 23.15 -5.49
C MET A 401 18.51 22.90 -6.99
N ILE A 402 17.80 23.77 -7.72
CA ILE A 402 17.71 23.71 -9.19
C ILE A 402 19.11 23.91 -9.81
N GLN A 403 19.83 24.97 -9.43
CA GLN A 403 21.14 25.28 -9.99
C GLN A 403 22.19 24.23 -9.60
N GLY A 404 22.18 23.78 -8.35
CA GLY A 404 23.04 22.70 -7.87
C GLY A 404 22.83 21.41 -8.68
N SER A 405 21.57 20.99 -8.82
CA SER A 405 21.23 19.77 -9.54
C SER A 405 21.59 19.86 -11.02
N LEU A 406 21.29 20.99 -11.69
CA LEU A 406 21.67 21.22 -13.08
C LEU A 406 23.19 21.20 -13.28
N ARG A 407 23.95 21.82 -12.36
CA ARG A 407 25.41 21.79 -12.40
C ARG A 407 25.96 20.37 -12.24
N THR A 408 25.40 19.61 -11.30
CA THR A 408 25.81 18.21 -11.06
C THR A 408 25.47 17.31 -12.25
N LEU A 409 24.30 17.50 -12.87
CA LEU A 409 23.92 16.81 -14.11
C LEU A 409 24.86 17.18 -15.26
N ALA A 410 25.18 18.47 -15.44
CA ALA A 410 26.10 18.91 -16.47
C ALA A 410 27.51 18.31 -16.30
N ILE A 411 28.01 18.21 -15.06
CA ILE A 411 29.27 17.53 -14.76
C ILE A 411 29.19 16.04 -15.11
N GLY A 412 28.09 15.37 -14.76
CA GLY A 412 27.89 13.95 -15.12
C GLY A 412 27.82 13.71 -16.62
N VAL A 413 27.10 14.56 -17.36
CA VAL A 413 27.04 14.54 -18.83
C VAL A 413 28.42 14.80 -19.42
N ALA A 414 29.17 15.79 -18.92
CA ALA A 414 30.52 16.09 -19.39
C ALA A 414 31.46 14.88 -19.23
N TRP A 415 31.43 14.21 -18.07
CA TRP A 415 32.19 12.98 -17.86
C TRP A 415 31.76 11.87 -18.81
N GLY A 416 30.46 11.68 -19.00
CA GLY A 416 29.93 10.64 -19.90
C GLY A 416 30.35 10.84 -21.35
N LEU A 417 30.21 12.07 -21.86
CA LEU A 417 30.65 12.42 -23.20
C LEU A 417 32.17 12.28 -23.35
N ALA A 418 32.94 12.78 -22.39
CA ALA A 418 34.41 12.69 -22.42
C ALA A 418 34.88 11.23 -22.47
N CYS A 419 34.35 10.36 -21.61
CA CYS A 419 34.69 8.93 -21.64
C CYS A 419 34.25 8.25 -22.94
N GLY A 420 33.07 8.59 -23.47
CA GLY A 420 32.58 8.05 -24.75
C GLY A 420 33.47 8.43 -25.93
N ILE A 421 33.84 9.71 -26.03
CA ILE A 421 34.74 10.24 -27.08
C ILE A 421 36.11 9.58 -26.99
N VAL A 422 36.71 9.56 -25.79
CA VAL A 422 38.04 8.98 -25.59
C VAL A 422 38.05 7.50 -25.95
N LEU A 423 37.03 6.73 -25.52
CA LEU A 423 36.97 5.32 -25.84
C LEU A 423 36.71 5.07 -27.33
N ALA A 424 35.89 5.88 -27.98
CA ALA A 424 35.65 5.80 -29.42
C ALA A 424 36.92 6.06 -30.24
N TRP A 425 37.82 6.93 -29.79
CA TRP A 425 39.13 7.12 -30.44
C TRP A 425 40.11 5.97 -30.22
N ILE A 426 40.00 5.26 -29.10
CA ILE A 426 40.87 4.11 -28.80
C ILE A 426 40.38 2.85 -29.54
N MET A 427 39.07 2.73 -29.76
CA MET A 427 38.44 1.55 -30.36
C MET A 427 38.33 1.69 -31.88
N PRO A 428 38.98 0.83 -32.69
CA PRO A 428 38.97 0.92 -34.16
C PRO A 428 37.70 0.35 -34.81
N LEU A 429 36.57 0.33 -34.09
CA LEU A 429 35.29 -0.22 -34.54
C LEU A 429 34.31 0.93 -34.77
N GLU A 430 33.95 1.18 -36.03
CA GLU A 430 33.01 2.25 -36.44
C GLU A 430 31.66 1.68 -36.91
N ILE A 431 31.37 0.42 -36.60
CA ILE A 431 30.11 -0.23 -36.97
C ILE A 431 29.18 -0.16 -35.73
N PRO A 432 28.03 0.52 -35.81
CA PRO A 432 27.10 0.59 -34.70
C PRO A 432 26.53 -0.79 -34.38
N THR A 433 26.44 -1.10 -33.09
CA THR A 433 25.81 -2.33 -32.61
C THR A 433 24.29 -2.15 -32.47
N ALA A 434 23.52 -3.24 -32.41
CA ALA A 434 22.07 -3.17 -32.26
C ALA A 434 21.64 -2.40 -31.00
N GLU A 435 22.38 -2.54 -29.90
CA GLU A 435 22.14 -1.78 -28.66
C GLU A 435 22.43 -0.28 -28.82
N MET A 436 23.36 0.12 -29.70
CA MET A 436 23.61 1.53 -30.03
C MET A 436 22.49 2.08 -30.92
N GLU A 437 22.10 1.34 -31.95
CA GLU A 437 21.04 1.71 -32.89
C GLU A 437 19.71 1.96 -32.18
N ALA A 438 19.35 1.11 -31.23
CA ALA A 438 18.14 1.28 -30.41
C ALA A 438 18.10 2.58 -29.60
N ARG A 439 19.22 3.30 -29.45
CA ARG A 439 19.29 4.59 -28.72
C ARG A 439 19.45 5.81 -29.62
N MET A 440 19.50 5.63 -30.94
CA MET A 440 19.55 6.74 -31.91
C MET A 440 18.14 7.22 -32.32
N SER A 441 17.12 6.40 -32.06
CA SER A 441 15.75 6.51 -32.55
C SER A 441 14.77 6.78 -31.39
N PRO A 442 14.67 8.02 -30.89
CA PRO A 442 13.80 8.33 -29.75
C PRO A 442 12.31 8.17 -30.10
N THR A 443 11.55 7.55 -29.20
CA THR A 443 10.12 7.27 -29.37
C THR A 443 9.25 7.89 -28.27
N LEU A 444 7.94 7.94 -28.50
CA LEU A 444 6.98 8.30 -27.44
C LEU A 444 6.97 7.30 -26.28
N LEU A 445 7.34 6.04 -26.53
CA LEU A 445 7.42 5.01 -25.49
C LEU A 445 8.56 5.31 -24.51
N ASP A 446 9.69 5.83 -25.00
CA ASP A 446 10.79 6.26 -24.14
C ASP A 446 10.36 7.37 -23.17
N LEU A 447 9.56 8.33 -23.65
CA LEU A 447 8.99 9.38 -22.82
C LEU A 447 8.03 8.81 -21.76
N MET A 448 7.21 7.80 -22.09
CA MET A 448 6.37 7.12 -21.11
C MET A 448 7.20 6.44 -20.02
N VAL A 449 8.28 5.75 -20.40
CA VAL A 449 9.22 5.15 -19.45
C VAL A 449 9.84 6.22 -18.56
N ALA A 450 10.27 7.35 -19.12
CA ALA A 450 10.80 8.47 -18.36
C ALA A 450 9.79 9.04 -17.34
N VAL A 451 8.54 9.20 -17.73
CA VAL A 451 7.47 9.67 -16.83
C VAL A 451 7.23 8.70 -15.68
N VAL A 452 7.10 7.40 -15.97
CA VAL A 452 6.91 6.36 -14.96
C VAL A 452 8.10 6.29 -14.01
N SER A 453 9.33 6.36 -14.54
CA SER A 453 10.57 6.42 -13.74
C SER A 453 10.65 7.66 -12.85
N GLY A 454 10.18 8.82 -13.33
CA GLY A 454 10.08 10.04 -12.52
C GLY A 454 9.11 9.90 -11.35
N ILE A 455 7.93 9.33 -11.59
CA ILE A 455 6.95 9.04 -10.54
C ILE A 455 7.52 8.05 -9.53
N ALA A 456 8.10 6.94 -10.02
CA ALA A 456 8.68 5.90 -9.18
C ALA A 456 9.84 6.45 -8.33
N GLY A 457 10.74 7.23 -8.93
CA GLY A 457 11.87 7.85 -8.25
C GLY A 457 11.42 8.82 -7.15
N ALA A 458 10.53 9.75 -7.46
CA ALA A 458 10.01 10.69 -6.47
C ALA A 458 9.23 9.99 -5.34
N TYR A 459 8.41 8.99 -5.68
CA TYR A 459 7.65 8.23 -4.68
C TYR A 459 8.55 7.38 -3.77
N ALA A 460 9.57 6.73 -4.33
CA ALA A 460 10.52 5.93 -3.57
C ALA A 460 11.33 6.79 -2.60
N HIS A 461 11.83 7.95 -3.06
CA HIS A 461 12.54 8.88 -2.18
C HIS A 461 11.63 9.53 -1.13
N ALA A 462 10.34 9.71 -1.42
CA ALA A 462 9.37 10.24 -0.45
C ALA A 462 9.01 9.26 0.68
N LYS A 463 9.38 7.98 0.59
CA LYS A 463 9.09 6.94 1.60
C LYS A 463 10.36 6.21 2.00
N GLU A 464 10.84 6.44 3.21
CA GLU A 464 12.06 5.81 3.75
C GLU A 464 12.07 4.28 3.65
N ASP A 465 10.93 3.63 3.91
CA ASP A 465 10.79 2.16 3.83
C ASP A 465 11.00 1.61 2.42
N ILE A 466 10.71 2.42 1.39
CA ILE A 466 10.82 2.05 -0.02
C ILE A 466 12.20 2.44 -0.55
N ALA A 467 12.72 3.61 -0.16
CA ALA A 467 14.03 4.10 -0.55
C ALA A 467 15.17 3.10 -0.23
N LYS A 468 15.08 2.41 0.92
CA LYS A 468 16.08 1.40 1.34
C LYS A 468 16.06 0.12 0.48
N GLY A 469 14.90 -0.24 -0.09
CA GLY A 469 14.74 -1.43 -0.92
C GLY A 469 14.95 -1.20 -2.42
N LEU A 470 14.80 0.04 -2.89
CA LEU A 470 14.96 0.43 -4.29
C LEU A 470 16.37 0.90 -4.67
N ALA A 471 17.33 0.74 -3.76
CA ALA A 471 18.72 1.16 -3.93
C ALA A 471 19.34 0.51 -5.20
N GLY A 472 19.36 1.26 -6.29
CA GLY A 472 20.21 1.03 -7.47
C GLY A 472 19.53 0.41 -8.70
N VAL A 473 18.70 -0.62 -8.57
CA VAL A 473 18.61 -1.60 -9.69
C VAL A 473 17.67 -1.26 -10.85
N ALA A 474 16.61 -0.45 -10.69
CA ALA A 474 15.53 -0.40 -11.71
C ALA A 474 15.19 0.96 -12.33
N ILE A 475 15.59 2.10 -11.74
CA ILE A 475 15.06 3.41 -12.16
C ILE A 475 16.00 4.17 -13.11
N ALA A 476 17.32 3.96 -13.05
CA ALA A 476 18.31 4.71 -13.83
C ALA A 476 18.49 4.21 -15.29
N VAL A 477 17.54 3.43 -15.80
CA VAL A 477 17.64 2.71 -17.09
C VAL A 477 17.74 3.66 -18.30
N ALA A 478 17.24 4.88 -18.17
CA ALA A 478 16.95 5.75 -19.31
C ALA A 478 18.04 6.78 -19.66
N LEU A 479 19.09 6.96 -18.84
CA LEU A 479 20.02 8.10 -18.98
C LEU A 479 21.43 7.73 -19.45
N VAL A 480 22.07 6.72 -18.84
CA VAL A 480 23.49 6.43 -19.13
C VAL A 480 23.72 5.90 -20.54
N PRO A 481 22.96 4.92 -21.07
CA PRO A 481 23.25 4.41 -22.41
C PRO A 481 23.10 5.46 -23.52
N PRO A 482 22.02 6.28 -23.56
CA PRO A 482 21.94 7.37 -24.53
C PRO A 482 23.10 8.37 -24.41
N LEU A 483 23.54 8.67 -23.18
CA LEU A 483 24.72 9.51 -22.96
C LEU A 483 26.01 8.88 -23.52
N SER A 484 26.21 7.57 -23.31
CA SER A 484 27.35 6.82 -23.84
C SER A 484 27.33 6.75 -25.37
N VAL A 485 26.16 6.47 -25.97
CA VAL A 485 25.97 6.45 -27.43
C VAL A 485 26.20 7.84 -28.03
N ALA A 486 25.74 8.91 -27.37
CA ALA A 486 26.03 10.28 -27.81
C ALA A 486 27.53 10.58 -27.77
N GLY A 487 28.25 10.13 -26.73
CA GLY A 487 29.70 10.24 -26.65
C GLY A 487 30.44 9.47 -27.76
N ILE A 488 29.98 8.25 -28.08
CA ILE A 488 30.53 7.46 -29.19
C ILE A 488 30.30 8.18 -30.53
N GLY A 489 29.06 8.63 -30.80
CA GLY A 489 28.73 9.35 -32.04
C GLY A 489 29.56 10.62 -32.21
N LEU A 490 29.80 11.39 -31.14
CA LEU A 490 30.71 12.55 -31.18
C LEU A 490 32.16 12.13 -31.46
N GLY A 491 32.61 11.00 -30.91
CA GLY A 491 33.95 10.46 -31.17
C GLY A 491 34.15 10.01 -32.62
N TRP A 492 33.13 9.41 -33.23
CA TRP A 492 33.10 9.00 -34.64
C TRP A 492 32.80 10.15 -35.62
N ALA A 493 32.51 11.35 -35.11
CA ALA A 493 31.98 12.48 -35.90
C ALA A 493 30.67 12.16 -36.64
N ASP A 494 29.89 11.19 -36.16
CA ASP A 494 28.53 10.91 -36.61
C ASP A 494 27.52 11.79 -35.86
N TRP A 495 27.19 12.92 -36.47
CA TRP A 495 26.23 13.89 -35.94
C TRP A 495 24.80 13.35 -35.87
N GLY A 496 24.44 12.36 -36.69
CA GLY A 496 23.13 11.72 -36.67
C GLY A 496 22.97 10.87 -35.41
N MET A 497 23.95 10.02 -35.15
CA MET A 497 24.04 9.19 -33.94
C MET A 497 24.09 10.04 -32.68
N ALA A 498 24.97 11.04 -32.64
CA ALA A 498 25.11 11.93 -31.49
C ALA A 498 23.82 12.72 -31.22
N GLY A 499 23.20 13.27 -32.26
CA GLY A 499 21.96 14.06 -32.15
C GLY A 499 20.77 13.25 -31.66
N GLY A 500 20.55 12.05 -32.23
CA GLY A 500 19.45 11.16 -31.83
C GLY A 500 19.56 10.73 -30.36
N ALA A 501 20.76 10.29 -29.95
CA ALA A 501 21.02 9.85 -28.59
C ALA A 501 20.97 11.00 -27.56
N LEU A 502 21.45 12.19 -27.93
CA LEU A 502 21.35 13.38 -27.07
C LEU A 502 19.90 13.85 -26.90
N LEU A 503 19.09 13.77 -27.96
CA LEU A 503 17.67 14.08 -27.89
C LEU A 503 16.94 13.11 -26.95
N LEU A 504 17.22 11.80 -27.06
CA LEU A 504 16.70 10.78 -26.14
C LEU A 504 17.12 11.06 -24.68
N LEU A 505 18.39 11.42 -24.45
CA LEU A 505 18.89 11.79 -23.12
C LEU A 505 18.12 12.99 -22.54
N ILE A 506 17.99 14.08 -23.28
CA ILE A 506 17.36 15.33 -22.82
C ILE A 506 15.87 15.09 -22.54
N THR A 507 15.17 14.42 -23.45
CA THR A 507 13.74 14.14 -23.31
C THR A 507 13.47 13.25 -22.10
N ASN A 508 14.28 12.21 -21.88
CA ASN A 508 14.18 11.36 -20.70
C ASN A 508 14.48 12.13 -19.41
N LEU A 509 15.57 12.92 -19.39
CA LEU A 509 15.95 13.72 -18.23
C LEU A 509 14.83 14.67 -17.81
N VAL A 510 14.25 15.39 -18.76
CA VAL A 510 13.18 16.34 -18.45
C VAL A 510 11.87 15.62 -18.11
N GLY A 511 11.53 14.53 -18.81
CA GLY A 511 10.36 13.71 -18.48
C GLY A 511 10.40 13.20 -17.04
N ILE A 512 11.54 12.66 -16.60
CA ILE A 512 11.76 12.19 -15.22
C ILE A 512 11.63 13.36 -14.23
N ALA A 513 12.31 14.49 -14.50
CA ALA A 513 12.31 15.64 -13.58
C ALA A 513 10.92 16.26 -13.41
N LEU A 514 10.15 16.41 -14.50
CA LEU A 514 8.81 16.98 -14.49
C LEU A 514 7.79 16.05 -13.84
N ALA A 515 7.83 14.75 -14.16
CA ALA A 515 6.95 13.75 -13.55
C ALA A 515 7.25 13.58 -12.05
N GLY A 516 8.54 13.62 -11.66
CA GLY A 516 8.95 13.63 -10.26
C GLY A 516 8.47 14.88 -9.53
N SER A 517 8.57 16.06 -10.17
CA SER A 517 8.08 17.33 -9.61
C SER A 517 6.58 17.26 -9.35
N ALA A 518 5.79 16.81 -10.34
CA ALA A 518 4.35 16.60 -10.19
C ALA A 518 4.03 15.62 -9.05
N THR A 519 4.82 14.57 -8.89
CA THR A 519 4.66 13.60 -7.79
C THR A 519 4.89 14.24 -6.42
N PHE A 520 5.97 15.03 -6.26
CA PHE A 520 6.20 15.76 -5.01
C PHE A 520 5.10 16.78 -4.70
N LEU A 521 4.54 17.44 -5.72
CA LEU A 521 3.37 18.32 -5.56
C LEU A 521 2.16 17.55 -5.02
N VAL A 522 1.86 16.37 -5.60
CA VAL A 522 0.72 15.52 -5.20
C VAL A 522 0.88 14.96 -3.78
N LEU A 523 2.11 14.61 -3.40
CA LEU A 523 2.44 14.10 -2.07
C LEU A 523 2.52 15.21 -0.99
N GLY A 524 2.35 16.48 -1.36
CA GLY A 524 2.28 17.60 -0.43
C GLY A 524 3.64 18.14 0.03
N PHE A 525 4.73 17.79 -0.66
CA PHE A 525 6.08 18.31 -0.35
C PHE A 525 6.30 19.77 -0.81
N ALA A 526 5.31 20.40 -1.48
CA ALA A 526 5.33 21.81 -1.84
C ALA A 526 4.03 22.55 -1.42
N PRO A 527 4.10 23.87 -1.14
CA PRO A 527 2.94 24.64 -0.68
C PRO A 527 1.82 24.73 -1.73
N PHE A 528 0.58 24.40 -1.35
CA PHE A 528 -0.61 24.37 -2.22
C PHE A 528 -0.83 25.64 -3.08
N LYS A 529 -0.49 26.83 -2.57
CA LYS A 529 -0.61 28.09 -3.34
C LYS A 529 0.39 28.21 -4.50
N ARG A 530 1.57 27.58 -4.40
CA ARG A 530 2.59 27.55 -5.46
C ARG A 530 2.45 26.32 -6.37
N ALA A 531 1.83 25.26 -5.87
CA ALA A 531 1.63 24.01 -6.60
C ALA A 531 0.81 24.17 -7.89
N ARG A 532 -0.23 25.02 -7.91
CA ARG A 532 -1.10 25.17 -9.09
C ARG A 532 -0.41 25.89 -10.25
N THR A 533 0.36 26.93 -9.96
CA THR A 533 1.18 27.64 -10.95
C THR A 533 2.38 26.79 -11.39
N GLY A 534 3.02 26.09 -10.44
CA GLY A 534 4.12 25.17 -10.72
C GLY A 534 3.71 24.02 -11.65
N LEU A 535 2.55 23.39 -11.40
CA LEU A 535 2.01 22.32 -12.25
C LEU A 535 1.71 22.81 -13.67
N GLY A 536 1.16 24.03 -13.82
CA GLY A 536 0.93 24.63 -15.14
C GLY A 536 2.22 24.87 -15.92
N VAL A 537 3.27 25.35 -15.25
CA VAL A 537 4.61 25.54 -15.87
C VAL A 537 5.25 24.19 -16.23
N THR A 538 5.15 23.18 -15.35
CA THR A 538 5.63 21.82 -15.62
C THR A 538 4.95 21.22 -16.86
N LEU A 539 3.62 21.31 -16.95
CA LEU A 539 2.85 20.83 -18.11
C LEU A 539 3.20 21.60 -19.39
N LEU A 540 3.41 22.92 -19.30
CA LEU A 540 3.83 23.74 -20.44
C LEU A 540 5.21 23.33 -20.96
N ILE A 541 6.21 23.17 -20.07
CA ILE A 541 7.56 22.73 -20.45
C ILE A 541 7.50 21.32 -21.06
N MET A 542 6.70 20.42 -20.51
CA MET A 542 6.50 19.07 -21.07
C MET A 542 5.88 19.13 -22.47
N GLY A 543 4.90 20.00 -22.70
CA GLY A 543 4.30 20.24 -24.02
C GLY A 543 5.31 20.80 -25.02
N VAL A 544 6.17 21.74 -24.60
CA VAL A 544 7.22 22.31 -25.45
C VAL A 544 8.25 21.26 -25.85
N ILE A 545 8.62 20.35 -24.95
CA ILE A 545 9.60 19.28 -25.22
C ILE A 545 8.99 18.14 -26.06
N SER A 546 7.69 17.95 -25.96
CA SER A 546 6.97 16.96 -26.77
C SER A 546 6.99 17.34 -28.26
N ALA A 547 7.04 18.63 -28.60
CA ALA A 547 7.06 19.09 -29.99
C ALA A 547 8.29 18.64 -30.80
N PRO A 548 9.55 18.88 -30.39
CA PRO A 548 10.72 18.38 -31.11
C PRO A 548 10.82 16.85 -31.11
N LEU A 549 10.33 16.18 -30.06
CA LEU A 549 10.26 14.71 -30.03
C LEU A 549 9.25 14.19 -31.06
N TYR A 550 8.09 14.82 -31.18
CA TYR A 550 7.10 14.49 -32.21
C TYR A 550 7.67 14.68 -33.63
N ILE A 551 8.36 15.80 -33.87
CA ILE A 551 9.02 16.06 -35.16
C ILE A 551 10.12 15.02 -35.45
N ALA A 552 10.92 14.65 -34.45
CA ALA A 552 11.95 13.61 -34.60
C ALA A 552 11.33 12.23 -34.89
N PHE A 553 10.22 11.92 -34.23
CA PHE A 553 9.47 10.69 -34.43
C PHE A 553 8.86 10.63 -35.84
N GLU A 554 8.22 11.69 -36.33
CA GLU A 554 7.70 11.74 -37.71
C GLU A 554 8.83 11.53 -38.73
N ARG A 555 9.97 12.21 -38.58
CA ARG A 555 11.12 12.06 -39.48
C ARG A 555 11.72 10.66 -39.47
N MET A 556 11.61 9.94 -38.35
CA MET A 556 12.07 8.57 -38.23
C MET A 556 11.10 7.60 -38.90
N VAL A 557 9.79 7.75 -38.65
CA VAL A 557 8.73 6.95 -39.27
C VAL A 557 8.75 7.12 -40.79
N GLU A 558 8.94 8.35 -41.29
CA GLU A 558 9.07 8.61 -42.72
C GLU A 558 10.29 7.90 -43.33
N LYS A 559 11.44 7.89 -42.63
CA LYS A 559 12.66 7.20 -43.10
C LYS A 559 12.49 5.68 -43.15
N ASP A 560 11.94 5.07 -42.11
CA ASP A 560 11.72 3.63 -42.06
C ASP A 560 10.68 3.19 -43.10
N TRP A 561 9.61 3.96 -43.27
CA TRP A 561 8.60 3.68 -44.29
C TRP A 561 9.18 3.74 -45.72
N ILE A 562 9.99 4.75 -46.04
CA ILE A 562 10.67 4.86 -47.34
C ILE A 562 11.64 3.68 -47.54
N LEU A 563 12.41 3.31 -46.52
CA LEU A 563 13.33 2.17 -46.58
C LEU A 563 12.60 0.85 -46.81
N GLU A 564 11.46 0.64 -46.15
CA GLU A 564 10.66 -0.58 -46.27
C GLU A 564 9.97 -0.67 -47.63
N GLN A 565 9.42 0.44 -48.15
CA GLN A 565 8.90 0.49 -49.52
C GLN A 565 9.96 0.15 -50.57
N ILE A 566 11.17 0.69 -50.44
CA ILE A 566 12.27 0.38 -51.36
C ILE A 566 12.69 -1.09 -51.22
N LYS A 567 12.72 -1.64 -49.99
CA LYS A 567 13.03 -3.07 -49.76
C LYS A 567 11.98 -4.00 -50.37
N GLU A 568 10.68 -3.70 -50.28
CA GLU A 568 9.62 -4.51 -50.89
C GLU A 568 9.70 -4.51 -52.42
N GLN A 569 10.22 -3.43 -53.02
CA GLN A 569 10.42 -3.33 -54.46
C GLN A 569 11.63 -4.12 -54.94
N ILE A 570 12.55 -4.51 -54.06
CA ILE A 570 13.72 -5.34 -54.41
C ILE A 570 13.28 -6.81 -54.42
N PRO A 571 13.53 -7.56 -55.51
CA PRO A 571 13.11 -8.94 -55.59
C PRO A 571 13.89 -9.81 -54.59
N ALA A 572 13.19 -10.29 -53.55
CA ALA A 572 13.71 -11.21 -52.54
C ALA A 572 13.27 -12.65 -52.86
N GLY A 573 14.17 -13.62 -52.69
CA GLY A 573 13.90 -15.04 -52.97
C GLY A 573 14.61 -15.58 -54.22
N GLU A 574 14.08 -16.64 -54.82
CA GLU A 574 14.66 -17.29 -56.00
C GLU A 574 14.29 -16.54 -57.29
N LEU A 575 15.31 -16.15 -58.05
CA LEU A 575 15.21 -15.46 -59.33
C LEU A 575 16.09 -16.17 -60.35
N GLU A 576 15.73 -16.12 -61.62
CA GLU A 576 16.63 -16.51 -62.71
C GLU A 576 17.29 -15.26 -63.27
N LEU A 577 18.62 -15.19 -63.17
CA LEU A 577 19.45 -14.14 -63.80
C LEU A 577 20.27 -14.81 -64.90
N ALA A 578 20.11 -14.35 -66.15
CA ALA A 578 20.72 -14.93 -67.35
C ALA A 578 20.61 -16.48 -67.45
N GLY A 579 19.50 -17.06 -66.97
CA GLY A 579 19.24 -18.50 -66.99
C GLY A 579 19.88 -19.31 -65.86
N ILE A 580 20.44 -18.64 -64.83
CA ILE A 580 20.98 -19.27 -63.62
C ILE A 580 20.05 -18.98 -62.44
N PRO A 581 19.64 -19.99 -61.64
CA PRO A 581 18.89 -19.74 -60.42
C PRO A 581 19.78 -19.07 -59.36
N VAL A 582 19.33 -17.93 -58.86
CA VAL A 582 19.99 -17.09 -57.86
C VAL A 582 19.00 -16.77 -56.76
N SER A 583 19.42 -16.99 -55.52
CA SER A 583 18.62 -16.60 -54.36
C SER A 583 19.15 -15.32 -53.74
N VAL A 584 18.31 -14.29 -53.67
CA VAL A 584 18.63 -12.97 -53.13
C VAL A 584 18.20 -12.90 -51.66
N HIS A 585 19.15 -12.62 -50.77
CA HIS A 585 18.92 -12.52 -49.33
C HIS A 585 19.71 -11.36 -48.70
N ASP A 586 19.38 -11.00 -47.46
CA ASP A 586 20.00 -9.91 -46.65
C ASP A 586 20.08 -8.56 -47.40
N ILE A 587 18.91 -8.10 -47.88
CA ILE A 587 18.79 -6.82 -48.59
C ILE A 587 18.90 -5.67 -47.56
N ARG A 588 19.95 -4.86 -47.68
CA ARG A 588 20.13 -3.64 -46.89
C ARG A 588 20.16 -2.43 -47.81
N VAL A 589 19.32 -1.45 -47.51
CA VAL A 589 19.22 -0.21 -48.29
C VAL A 589 19.73 0.93 -47.43
N THR A 590 20.63 1.73 -47.99
CA THR A 590 21.13 2.96 -47.37
C THR A 590 20.70 4.14 -48.24
N LEU A 591 20.01 5.10 -47.62
CA LEU A 591 19.55 6.32 -48.29
C LEU A 591 20.76 7.23 -48.61
N SER A 592 21.24 7.15 -49.84
CA SER A 592 22.25 8.04 -50.44
C SER A 592 21.76 8.55 -51.80
N GLU A 593 22.42 9.53 -52.42
CA GLU A 593 22.16 9.93 -53.81
C GLU A 593 23.33 9.49 -54.71
N PRO A 594 23.22 8.43 -55.54
CA PRO A 594 22.12 7.45 -55.65
C PRO A 594 22.04 6.47 -54.46
N HIS A 595 20.87 5.85 -54.24
CA HIS A 595 20.65 4.94 -53.11
C HIS A 595 21.57 3.71 -53.20
N LEU A 596 22.23 3.35 -52.09
CA LEU A 596 23.09 2.17 -52.02
C LEU A 596 22.27 0.96 -51.60
N VAL A 597 22.23 -0.05 -52.45
CA VAL A 597 21.56 -1.32 -52.22
C VAL A 597 22.62 -2.40 -52.04
N ARG A 598 22.69 -2.98 -50.84
CA ARG A 598 23.55 -4.12 -50.51
C ARG A 598 22.73 -5.40 -50.54
N VAL A 599 23.20 -6.40 -51.27
CA VAL A 599 22.52 -7.71 -51.40
C VAL A 599 23.50 -8.86 -51.33
N VAL A 600 23.05 -9.99 -50.78
CA VAL A 600 23.77 -11.26 -50.82
C VAL A 600 23.12 -12.16 -51.85
N LEU A 601 23.88 -12.53 -52.88
CA LEU A 601 23.45 -13.43 -53.94
C LEU A 601 24.02 -14.82 -53.69
N SER A 602 23.17 -15.84 -53.62
CA SER A 602 23.62 -17.23 -53.47
C SER A 602 23.15 -18.06 -54.66
N SER A 603 24.06 -18.76 -55.34
CA SER A 603 23.75 -19.61 -56.50
C SER A 603 24.54 -20.93 -56.48
N PRO A 604 24.02 -22.03 -57.03
CA PRO A 604 24.80 -23.26 -57.25
C PRO A 604 25.92 -23.10 -58.28
N GLN A 605 25.88 -22.05 -59.09
CA GLN A 605 26.87 -21.76 -60.14
C GLN A 605 27.63 -20.46 -59.84
N ARG A 606 28.78 -20.27 -60.49
CA ARG A 606 29.60 -19.07 -60.32
C ARG A 606 28.89 -17.87 -60.97
N LEU A 607 28.73 -16.80 -60.21
CA LEU A 607 28.15 -15.54 -60.68
C LEU A 607 29.24 -14.61 -61.21
N ASP A 608 29.00 -14.04 -62.39
CA ASP A 608 29.85 -13.04 -63.05
C ASP A 608 29.20 -11.65 -63.07
N LYS A 609 29.97 -10.63 -63.46
CA LYS A 609 29.54 -9.20 -63.50
C LYS A 609 28.22 -8.98 -64.25
N THR A 610 27.99 -9.71 -65.33
CA THR A 610 26.76 -9.64 -66.14
C THR A 610 25.50 -9.88 -65.33
N HIS A 611 25.52 -10.83 -64.38
CA HIS A 611 24.38 -11.14 -63.51
C HIS A 611 24.13 -10.05 -62.47
N VAL A 612 25.20 -9.39 -61.99
CA VAL A 612 25.11 -8.26 -61.05
C VAL A 612 24.57 -7.02 -61.76
N ASP A 613 24.98 -6.78 -63.01
CA ASP A 613 24.49 -5.67 -63.83
C ASP A 613 23.02 -5.87 -64.23
N GLU A 614 22.61 -7.11 -64.53
CA GLU A 614 21.20 -7.46 -64.78
C GLU A 614 20.34 -7.22 -63.55
N LEU A 615 20.78 -7.68 -62.36
CA LEU A 615 20.09 -7.40 -61.10
C LEU A 615 20.02 -5.89 -60.80
N LYS A 616 21.10 -5.15 -61.05
CA LYS A 616 21.13 -3.68 -60.88
C LYS A 616 20.11 -3.01 -61.80
N SER A 617 19.99 -3.45 -63.05
CA SER A 617 19.01 -2.93 -64.00
C SER A 617 17.59 -3.22 -63.53
N LEU A 618 17.30 -4.45 -63.11
CA LEU A 618 15.98 -4.85 -62.59
C LEU A 618 15.58 -4.03 -61.36
N ILE A 619 16.51 -3.80 -60.43
CA ILE A 619 16.27 -2.99 -59.23
C ILE A 619 16.07 -1.52 -59.61
N SER A 620 16.88 -0.98 -60.52
CA SER A 620 16.79 0.42 -60.95
C SER A 620 15.49 0.71 -61.71
N GLU A 621 15.01 -0.24 -62.51
CA GLU A 621 13.74 -0.14 -63.24
C GLU A 621 12.55 -0.19 -62.27
N ARG A 622 12.60 -1.06 -61.26
CA ARG A 622 11.51 -1.24 -60.30
C ARG A 622 11.38 -0.12 -59.27
N ILE A 623 12.49 0.54 -58.94
CA ILE A 623 12.53 1.71 -58.04
C ILE A 623 12.35 3.03 -58.84
N GLU A 624 12.30 2.96 -60.17
CA GLU A 624 12.23 4.12 -61.09
C GLU A 624 13.35 5.17 -60.87
N ARG A 625 14.47 4.75 -60.28
CA ARG A 625 15.62 5.62 -59.94
C ARG A 625 16.93 4.87 -60.08
N PRO A 626 18.04 5.56 -60.40
CA PRO A 626 19.36 4.94 -60.45
C PRO A 626 19.79 4.50 -59.05
N VAL A 627 20.20 3.24 -58.89
CA VAL A 627 20.77 2.70 -57.65
C VAL A 627 22.25 2.31 -57.81
N LEU A 628 22.98 2.40 -56.70
CA LEU A 628 24.33 1.85 -56.57
C LEU A 628 24.20 0.46 -55.93
N LEU A 629 24.58 -0.59 -56.65
CA LEU A 629 24.45 -1.97 -56.18
C LEU A 629 25.79 -2.49 -55.68
N GLU A 630 25.82 -2.97 -54.45
CA GLU A 630 26.94 -3.71 -53.86
C GLU A 630 26.47 -5.15 -53.60
N ALA A 631 26.98 -6.11 -54.37
CA ALA A 631 26.55 -7.50 -54.32
C ALA A 631 27.65 -8.41 -53.77
N GLN A 632 27.35 -9.16 -52.72
CA GLN A 632 28.20 -10.24 -52.22
C GLN A 632 27.79 -11.56 -52.87
N LEU A 633 28.72 -12.23 -53.57
CA LEU A 633 28.46 -13.45 -54.33
C LEU A 633 28.88 -14.68 -53.52
N ASN A 634 27.92 -15.54 -53.19
CA ASN A 634 28.12 -16.81 -52.50
C ASN A 634 27.78 -17.98 -53.43
N ILE A 635 28.62 -19.02 -53.39
CA ILE A 635 28.35 -20.28 -54.11
C ILE A 635 27.74 -21.27 -53.10
N ARG A 636 26.52 -21.74 -53.38
CA ARG A 636 25.79 -22.72 -52.56
C ARG A 636 25.90 -24.09 -53.23
N ARG A 637 26.84 -24.92 -52.76
CA ARG A 637 27.00 -26.30 -53.25
C ARG A 637 26.21 -27.31 -52.44
#